data_AF-A0A197KAG4-F1
#
_entry.id   AF-A0A197KAG4-F1
#
_cell.length_a   1.000
_cell.length_b   1.000
_cell.length_c   1.000
_cell.angle_alpha   90.00
_cell.angle_beta   90.00
_cell.angle_gamma   90.00
#
_symmetry.space_group_name_H-M   'P 1'
#
loop_
_entity.id
_entity.type
_entity.pdbx_description
1 polymer ?
#
loop_
_entity_poly.entity_id
_entity_poly.type
_entity_poly.pdbx_seq_one_letter_code
_entity_poly.pdbx_strand_id
1 'polypeptide(L)'
;RRANAAFVMLVRNSDGQGARSAVRQIEDRFNRNFQYPYVFLNDVPFTEEFKELIRPMSRANITFGLVPAEHWSYPEWISTTKVKEARKAMANIVYGRSESYRHMCRYQSGFFFQHEAMLPFDYYWRIEPDVEFSCDLDFDPFLYMQDNNKKYAFAMSLPEYMETIPSLWNVTREFMDMYPHLLAENNALDLISDDGGESYNSCHFWSNFEIADARWMRDKAYQQYFNHLDQAGGFFYERWGDAPVHSIAAALLLPIDQIHFFKEIGYFHAPFYNCPAEPELQVKCHCDPNRNVNRERMSCTNRFLELAGEKGMVF
;
A
#
# COMPACT_ATOMS: atom_id res chain seq x y z
N ARG A 1 12.12 23.38 3.88
CA ARG A 1 11.91 22.32 4.90
C ARG A 1 11.88 20.98 4.17
N ARG A 2 12.07 19.86 4.87
CA ARG A 2 12.00 18.52 4.31
C ARG A 2 11.41 17.58 5.35
N ALA A 3 10.54 16.66 4.93
CA ALA A 3 9.97 15.67 5.83
C ALA A 3 11.02 14.58 6.18
N ASN A 4 10.82 13.89 7.29
CA ASN A 4 11.59 12.69 7.59
C ASN A 4 10.98 11.48 6.87
N ALA A 5 11.39 11.25 5.62
CA ALA A 5 10.74 10.29 4.74
C ALA A 5 11.71 9.53 3.82
N ALA A 6 11.25 8.38 3.31
CA ALA A 6 11.98 7.58 2.32
C ALA A 6 11.03 6.94 1.29
N PHE A 7 11.55 6.65 0.11
CA PHE A 7 10.94 5.64 -0.76
C PHE A 7 11.25 4.25 -0.25
N VAL A 8 10.31 3.33 -0.36
CA VAL A 8 10.52 1.92 -0.01
C VAL A 8 10.06 1.00 -1.13
N MET A 9 10.88 -0.01 -1.43
CA MET A 9 10.58 -1.01 -2.44
C MET A 9 10.97 -2.40 -1.93
N LEU A 10 10.01 -3.30 -1.80
CA LEU A 10 10.27 -4.72 -1.60
C LEU A 10 10.42 -5.38 -2.97
N VAL A 11 11.60 -5.91 -3.29
CA VAL A 11 11.91 -6.33 -4.66
C VAL A 11 12.91 -7.46 -4.71
N ARG A 12 12.78 -8.34 -5.71
CA ARG A 12 13.72 -9.44 -5.91
C ARG A 12 14.89 -9.01 -6.79
N ASN A 13 15.98 -9.76 -6.70
CA ASN A 13 17.13 -9.59 -7.60
C ASN A 13 16.73 -9.70 -9.09
N SER A 14 15.72 -10.51 -9.42
CA SER A 14 15.22 -10.69 -10.80
C SER A 14 14.53 -9.46 -11.39
N ASP A 15 14.06 -8.55 -10.54
CA ASP A 15 13.16 -7.46 -10.95
C ASP A 15 13.94 -6.15 -11.16
N GLY A 16 15.28 -6.24 -11.27
CA GLY A 16 16.18 -5.10 -11.33
C GLY A 16 15.87 -4.11 -12.45
N GLN A 17 15.41 -4.57 -13.63
CA GLN A 17 15.04 -3.63 -14.71
C GLN A 17 13.75 -2.89 -14.40
N GLY A 18 12.72 -3.57 -13.87
CA GLY A 18 11.48 -2.94 -13.44
C GLY A 18 11.73 -1.91 -12.33
N ALA A 19 12.57 -2.26 -11.35
CA ALA A 19 12.98 -1.36 -10.28
C ALA A 19 13.71 -0.11 -10.82
N ARG A 20 14.65 -0.29 -11.76
CA ARG A 20 15.35 0.84 -12.41
C ARG A 20 14.38 1.75 -13.16
N SER A 21 13.43 1.17 -13.89
CA SER A 21 12.42 1.93 -14.61
C SER A 21 11.61 2.82 -13.66
N ALA A 22 11.13 2.24 -12.54
CA ALA A 22 10.39 2.96 -11.52
C ALA A 22 11.23 4.11 -10.90
N VAL A 23 12.47 3.83 -10.49
CA VAL A 23 13.36 4.84 -9.90
C VAL A 23 13.67 5.96 -10.89
N ARG A 24 13.95 5.65 -12.16
CA ARG A 24 14.20 6.66 -13.20
C ARG A 24 13.03 7.62 -13.33
N GLN A 25 11.82 7.09 -13.41
CA GLN A 25 10.61 7.88 -13.56
C GLN A 25 10.37 8.76 -12.32
N ILE A 26 10.52 8.23 -11.10
CA ILE A 26 10.42 9.04 -9.88
C ILE A 26 11.47 10.16 -9.87
N GLU A 27 12.71 9.85 -10.23
CA GLU A 27 13.78 10.87 -10.31
C GLU A 27 13.44 11.95 -11.32
N ASP A 28 12.92 11.60 -12.51
CA ASP A 28 12.55 12.55 -13.55
C ASP A 28 11.38 13.45 -13.14
N ARG A 29 10.34 12.85 -12.55
CA ARG A 29 9.10 13.52 -12.20
C ARG A 29 9.16 14.31 -10.90
N PHE A 30 10.01 13.89 -9.96
CA PHE A 30 9.99 14.41 -8.60
C PHE A 30 11.39 14.44 -7.97
N ASN A 31 11.99 13.27 -7.71
CA ASN A 31 12.99 13.14 -6.66
C ASN A 31 14.35 13.77 -7.00
N ARG A 32 14.64 14.08 -8.27
CA ARG A 32 15.84 14.86 -8.63
C ARG A 32 15.89 16.21 -7.92
N ASN A 33 14.73 16.79 -7.60
CA ASN A 33 14.62 18.10 -6.94
C ASN A 33 14.61 18.01 -5.40
N PHE A 34 14.18 16.87 -4.83
CA PHE A 34 13.92 16.74 -3.38
C PHE A 34 14.91 15.80 -2.65
N GLN A 35 15.50 14.85 -3.38
CA GLN A 35 16.59 13.98 -2.93
C GLN A 35 16.22 13.11 -1.70
N TYR A 36 14.97 12.61 -1.63
CA TYR A 36 14.53 11.59 -0.66
C TYR A 36 15.26 10.26 -0.86
N PRO A 37 15.72 9.60 0.22
CA PRO A 37 16.44 8.34 0.13
C PRO A 37 15.53 7.20 -0.32
N TYR A 38 16.16 6.12 -0.81
CA TYR A 38 15.47 4.87 -1.17
C TYR A 38 15.91 3.74 -0.23
N VAL A 39 14.95 2.93 0.20
CA VAL A 39 15.16 1.70 0.95
C VAL A 39 14.66 0.53 0.12
N PHE A 40 15.57 -0.33 -0.32
CA PHE A 40 15.25 -1.58 -1.01
C PHE A 40 15.31 -2.73 -0.01
N LEU A 41 14.25 -3.53 0.04
CA LEU A 41 14.12 -4.69 0.92
C LEU A 41 13.96 -5.95 0.08
N ASN A 42 14.47 -7.08 0.56
CA ASN A 42 14.37 -8.37 -0.14
C ASN A 42 14.42 -9.53 0.87
N ASP A 43 13.72 -10.62 0.59
CA ASP A 43 13.70 -11.84 1.41
C ASP A 43 14.98 -12.68 1.28
N VAL A 44 15.81 -12.35 0.28
CA VAL A 44 17.17 -12.89 0.12
C VAL A 44 18.19 -11.76 -0.03
N PRO A 45 19.50 -12.01 0.22
CA PRO A 45 20.52 -10.99 0.01
C PRO A 45 20.51 -10.45 -1.42
N PHE A 46 20.60 -9.12 -1.56
CA PHE A 46 20.80 -8.49 -2.86
C PHE A 46 22.16 -8.87 -3.45
N THR A 47 22.19 -9.25 -4.72
CA THR A 47 23.43 -9.49 -5.46
C THR A 47 24.18 -8.18 -5.66
N GLU A 48 25.51 -8.24 -5.83
CA GLU A 48 26.27 -7.04 -6.17
C GLU A 48 25.86 -6.46 -7.53
N GLU A 49 25.49 -7.33 -8.50
CA GLU A 49 24.92 -6.90 -9.78
C GLU A 49 23.67 -6.02 -9.60
N PHE A 50 22.73 -6.43 -8.75
CA PHE A 50 21.54 -5.63 -8.47
C PHE A 50 21.91 -4.27 -7.85
N LYS A 51 22.83 -4.26 -6.88
CA LYS A 51 23.26 -3.01 -6.22
C LYS A 51 23.99 -2.08 -7.19
N GLU A 52 24.86 -2.61 -8.06
CA GLU A 52 25.56 -1.86 -9.10
C GLU A 52 24.61 -1.28 -10.15
N LEU A 53 23.52 -1.98 -10.45
CA LEU A 53 22.46 -1.52 -11.35
C LEU A 53 21.62 -0.37 -10.77
N ILE A 54 21.37 -0.38 -9.45
CA ILE A 54 20.47 0.56 -8.77
C ILE A 54 21.20 1.80 -8.21
N ARG A 55 22.40 1.64 -7.64
CA ARG A 55 23.17 2.76 -7.05
C ARG A 55 23.30 4.01 -7.94
N PRO A 56 23.58 3.91 -9.26
CA PRO A 56 23.74 5.08 -10.11
C PRO A 56 22.42 5.75 -10.53
N MET A 57 21.27 5.18 -10.15
CA MET A 57 19.97 5.70 -10.57
C MET A 57 19.58 6.99 -9.87
N SER A 58 20.10 7.25 -8.66
CA SER A 58 19.83 8.46 -7.89
C SER A 58 21.10 8.99 -7.22
N ARG A 59 21.10 10.29 -6.90
CA ARG A 59 22.11 10.92 -6.04
C ARG A 59 21.72 10.88 -4.56
N ALA A 60 20.46 10.52 -4.26
CA ALA A 60 20.00 10.33 -2.89
C ALA A 60 20.62 9.07 -2.28
N ASN A 61 20.61 8.99 -0.95
CA ASN A 61 21.10 7.79 -0.26
C ASN A 61 20.23 6.58 -0.61
N ILE A 62 20.89 5.45 -0.87
CA ILE A 62 20.25 4.17 -1.15
C ILE A 62 20.68 3.14 -0.11
N THR A 63 19.71 2.52 0.55
CA THR A 63 19.92 1.48 1.55
C THR A 63 19.34 0.16 1.04
N PHE A 64 20.07 -0.94 1.25
CA PHE A 64 19.64 -2.30 0.92
C PHE A 64 19.50 -3.09 2.22
N GLY A 65 18.30 -3.60 2.50
CA GLY A 65 17.97 -4.38 3.69
C GLY A 65 17.58 -5.81 3.35
N LEU A 66 18.01 -6.75 4.19
CA LEU A 66 17.55 -8.14 4.16
C LEU A 66 16.40 -8.29 5.14
N VAL A 67 15.26 -8.81 4.67
CA VAL A 67 14.12 -9.10 5.53
C VAL A 67 14.51 -10.18 6.56
N PRO A 68 14.27 -9.94 7.87
CA PRO A 68 14.49 -10.96 8.89
C PRO A 68 13.66 -12.23 8.61
N ALA A 69 14.25 -13.40 8.84
CA ALA A 69 13.61 -14.68 8.51
C ALA A 69 12.28 -14.89 9.26
N GLU A 70 12.18 -14.40 10.49
CA GLU A 70 10.96 -14.41 11.32
C GLU A 70 9.80 -13.61 10.71
N HIS A 71 10.09 -12.60 9.88
CA HIS A 71 9.09 -11.81 9.18
C HIS A 71 8.68 -12.43 7.82
N TRP A 72 9.45 -13.40 7.32
CA TRP A 72 9.24 -14.11 6.05
C TRP A 72 9.18 -15.63 6.21
N SER A 73 8.60 -16.11 7.31
CA SER A 73 8.42 -17.53 7.59
C SER A 73 7.01 -17.82 8.10
N TYR A 74 6.67 -19.10 8.24
CA TYR A 74 5.42 -19.52 8.87
C TYR A 74 5.53 -19.36 10.39
N PRO A 75 4.61 -18.62 11.04
CA PRO A 75 4.50 -18.61 12.50
C PRO A 75 4.15 -19.98 13.08
N GLU A 76 4.46 -20.21 14.35
CA GLU A 76 4.28 -21.51 15.02
C GLU A 76 2.82 -21.98 15.07
N TRP A 77 1.85 -21.05 15.09
CA TRP A 77 0.42 -21.35 15.07
C TRP A 77 -0.13 -21.71 13.68
N ILE A 78 0.70 -21.63 12.63
CA ILE A 78 0.30 -21.92 11.26
C ILE A 78 0.61 -23.38 10.88
N SER A 79 -0.45 -24.13 10.57
CA SER A 79 -0.35 -25.50 10.08
C SER A 79 0.03 -25.52 8.60
N THR A 80 1.28 -25.85 8.30
CA THR A 80 1.77 -25.97 6.91
C THR A 80 1.01 -26.99 6.06
N THR A 81 0.40 -28.01 6.68
CA THR A 81 -0.51 -28.95 6.00
C THR A 81 -1.76 -28.24 5.49
N LYS A 82 -2.45 -27.48 6.35
CA LYS A 82 -3.63 -26.70 5.95
C LYS A 82 -3.29 -25.66 4.88
N VAL A 83 -2.12 -25.02 4.97
CA VAL A 83 -1.66 -24.07 3.95
C VAL A 83 -1.48 -24.73 2.58
N LYS A 84 -0.92 -25.95 2.53
CA LYS A 84 -0.78 -26.72 1.28
C LYS A 84 -2.15 -27.03 0.66
N GLU A 85 -3.14 -27.39 1.48
CA GLU A 85 -4.51 -27.66 1.04
C GLU A 85 -5.19 -26.38 0.52
N ALA A 86 -5.10 -25.27 1.26
CA ALA A 86 -5.63 -23.97 0.84
C ALA A 86 -5.07 -23.51 -0.51
N ARG A 87 -3.75 -23.60 -0.70
CA ARG A 87 -3.08 -23.27 -1.98
C ARG A 87 -3.56 -24.14 -3.14
N LYS A 88 -3.89 -25.41 -2.87
CA LYS A 88 -4.46 -26.32 -3.88
C LYS A 88 -5.90 -25.93 -4.21
N ALA A 89 -6.70 -25.59 -3.21
CA ALA A 89 -8.09 -25.17 -3.39
C ALA A 89 -8.20 -23.85 -4.18
N MET A 90 -7.27 -22.91 -3.96
CA MET A 90 -7.24 -21.61 -4.64
C MET A 90 -6.47 -21.63 -5.97
N ALA A 91 -6.23 -22.79 -6.58
CA ALA A 91 -5.32 -22.90 -7.72
C ALA A 91 -5.72 -22.07 -8.95
N ASN A 92 -7.01 -21.77 -9.11
CA ASN A 92 -7.56 -21.00 -10.23
C ASN A 92 -7.64 -19.48 -9.95
N ILE A 93 -7.25 -19.04 -8.76
CA ILE A 93 -7.21 -17.64 -8.37
C ILE A 93 -5.80 -17.10 -8.65
N VAL A 94 -5.68 -15.85 -9.12
CA VAL A 94 -4.37 -15.18 -9.33
C VAL A 94 -3.51 -15.29 -8.07
N TYR A 95 -2.26 -15.72 -8.21
CA TYR A 95 -1.35 -16.03 -7.09
C TYR A 95 -1.87 -17.05 -6.04
N GLY A 96 -3.00 -17.72 -6.27
CA GLY A 96 -3.62 -18.61 -5.30
C GLY A 96 -2.75 -19.81 -4.92
N ARG A 97 -1.87 -20.28 -5.82
CA ARG A 97 -0.84 -21.31 -5.51
C ARG A 97 0.44 -20.75 -4.91
N SER A 98 0.66 -19.44 -4.90
CA SER A 98 1.94 -18.83 -4.57
C SER A 98 2.17 -18.74 -3.06
N GLU A 99 3.27 -19.31 -2.60
CA GLU A 99 3.71 -19.25 -1.20
C GLU A 99 4.35 -17.91 -0.87
N SER A 100 5.32 -17.51 -1.70
CA SER A 100 6.04 -16.25 -1.53
C SER A 100 5.12 -15.04 -1.63
N TYR A 101 4.03 -15.12 -2.41
CA TYR A 101 3.03 -14.04 -2.45
C TYR A 101 2.30 -13.86 -1.11
N ARG A 102 2.02 -14.95 -0.38
CA ARG A 102 1.39 -14.88 0.95
C ARG A 102 2.34 -14.31 2.00
N HIS A 103 3.61 -14.72 1.95
CA HIS A 103 4.65 -14.09 2.78
C HIS A 103 4.80 -12.60 2.46
N MET A 104 4.78 -12.23 1.18
CA MET A 104 4.80 -10.82 0.75
C MET A 104 3.62 -10.04 1.32
N CYS A 105 2.38 -10.53 1.17
CA CYS A 105 1.20 -9.84 1.71
C CYS A 105 1.27 -9.70 3.25
N ARG A 106 1.69 -10.75 3.96
CA ARG A 106 1.91 -10.68 5.42
C ARG A 106 3.02 -9.68 5.78
N TYR A 107 4.13 -9.66 5.03
CA TYR A 107 5.26 -8.77 5.26
C TYR A 107 4.89 -7.30 5.08
N GLN A 108 4.18 -6.99 3.99
CA GLN A 108 3.65 -5.65 3.74
C GLN A 108 2.63 -5.27 4.81
N SER A 109 1.76 -6.18 5.23
CA SER A 109 0.75 -5.90 6.25
C SER A 109 1.32 -5.56 7.63
N GLY A 110 2.41 -6.20 8.05
CA GLY A 110 2.83 -6.21 9.46
C GLY A 110 4.25 -5.73 9.77
N PHE A 111 5.17 -5.77 8.81
CA PHE A 111 6.60 -5.83 9.16
C PHE A 111 7.51 -4.82 8.46
N PHE A 112 7.26 -4.44 7.20
CA PHE A 112 8.23 -3.61 6.47
C PHE A 112 8.49 -2.25 7.15
N PHE A 113 7.46 -1.64 7.73
CA PHE A 113 7.58 -0.38 8.47
C PHE A 113 8.32 -0.55 9.80
N GLN A 114 8.54 -1.77 10.30
CA GLN A 114 9.34 -2.07 11.49
C GLN A 114 10.78 -2.49 11.17
N HIS A 115 11.11 -2.68 9.90
CA HIS A 115 12.45 -3.06 9.47
C HIS A 115 13.48 -2.01 9.92
N GLU A 116 14.67 -2.43 10.36
CA GLU A 116 15.72 -1.54 10.89
C GLU A 116 16.02 -0.35 9.96
N ALA A 117 16.15 -0.61 8.66
CA ALA A 117 16.34 0.42 7.63
C ALA A 117 15.17 1.43 7.50
N MET A 118 13.97 1.09 7.97
CA MET A 118 12.79 1.96 7.94
C MET A 118 12.57 2.73 9.25
N LEU A 119 13.10 2.25 10.38
CA LEU A 119 12.94 2.90 11.70
C LEU A 119 13.33 4.39 11.74
N PRO A 120 14.35 4.86 11.00
CA PRO A 120 14.69 6.28 11.00
C PRO A 120 13.64 7.19 10.38
N PHE A 121 12.69 6.68 9.60
CA PHE A 121 11.75 7.49 8.82
C PHE A 121 10.35 7.52 9.45
N ASP A 122 9.72 8.69 9.37
CA ASP A 122 8.34 8.92 9.83
C ASP A 122 7.34 8.62 8.71
N TYR A 123 7.66 9.02 7.47
CA TYR A 123 6.84 8.75 6.30
C TYR A 123 7.54 7.82 5.32
N TYR A 124 6.76 7.07 4.55
CA TYR A 124 7.27 6.31 3.43
C TYR A 124 6.39 6.50 2.20
N TRP A 125 6.99 6.33 1.02
CA TRP A 125 6.28 6.16 -0.24
C TRP A 125 6.65 4.80 -0.80
N ARG A 126 5.68 3.87 -0.80
CA ARG A 126 5.85 2.56 -1.41
C ARG A 126 5.83 2.68 -2.92
N ILE A 127 6.83 2.08 -3.53
CA ILE A 127 7.00 1.99 -4.98
C ILE A 127 7.29 0.53 -5.32
N GLU A 128 6.79 0.07 -6.47
CA GLU A 128 6.95 -1.30 -6.97
C GLU A 128 7.75 -1.27 -8.28
N PRO A 129 8.37 -2.38 -8.70
CA PRO A 129 8.87 -2.52 -10.06
C PRO A 129 7.73 -2.43 -11.08
N ASP A 130 8.07 -2.10 -12.33
CA ASP A 130 7.14 -2.12 -13.48
C ASP A 130 5.92 -1.18 -13.34
N VAL A 131 6.10 -0.07 -12.61
CA VAL A 131 5.15 1.04 -12.50
C VAL A 131 5.52 2.18 -13.46
N GLU A 132 4.57 3.06 -13.74
CA GLU A 132 4.83 4.32 -14.46
C GLU A 132 4.40 5.53 -13.64
N PHE A 133 5.20 6.61 -13.69
CA PHE A 133 4.86 7.92 -13.14
C PHE A 133 4.73 8.91 -14.29
N SER A 134 3.51 9.36 -14.51
CA SER A 134 3.15 10.04 -15.75
C SER A 134 3.13 11.57 -15.67
N CYS A 135 3.16 12.14 -14.45
CA CYS A 135 3.07 13.57 -14.21
C CYS A 135 4.29 14.11 -13.46
N ASP A 136 4.78 15.30 -13.85
CA ASP A 136 5.78 16.03 -13.08
C ASP A 136 5.16 16.61 -11.79
N LEU A 137 5.87 16.49 -10.66
CA LEU A 137 5.46 17.00 -9.35
C LEU A 137 6.34 18.19 -8.94
N ASP A 138 5.71 19.36 -8.82
CA ASP A 138 6.34 20.61 -8.38
C ASP A 138 6.13 20.93 -6.90
N PHE A 139 5.47 20.04 -6.17
CA PHE A 139 5.32 20.07 -4.73
C PHE A 139 5.91 18.81 -4.09
N ASP A 140 6.06 18.84 -2.77
CA ASP A 140 6.56 17.72 -1.97
C ASP A 140 5.39 16.96 -1.32
N PRO A 141 5.05 15.74 -1.80
CA PRO A 141 3.95 14.96 -1.22
C PRO A 141 4.17 14.63 0.25
N PHE A 142 5.41 14.42 0.70
CA PHE A 142 5.68 14.13 2.12
C PHE A 142 5.45 15.35 2.99
N LEU A 143 5.85 16.55 2.54
CA LEU A 143 5.52 17.78 3.26
C LEU A 143 4.03 18.06 3.25
N TYR A 144 3.34 17.79 2.14
CA TYR A 144 1.88 17.90 2.10
C TYR A 144 1.23 17.01 3.17
N MET A 145 1.66 15.75 3.26
CA MET A 145 1.16 14.81 4.28
C MET A 145 1.41 15.34 5.70
N GLN A 146 2.63 15.81 5.97
CA GLN A 146 3.02 16.34 7.28
C GLN A 146 2.24 17.61 7.65
N ASP A 147 2.09 18.55 6.71
CA ASP A 147 1.49 19.86 6.94
C ASP A 147 -0.02 19.82 7.10
N ASN A 148 -0.66 18.82 6.47
CA ASN A 148 -2.10 18.65 6.50
C ASN A 148 -2.52 17.48 7.42
N ASN A 149 -1.63 17.03 8.31
CA ASN A 149 -1.89 15.96 9.28
C ASN A 149 -2.47 14.68 8.65
N LYS A 150 -2.02 14.34 7.44
CA LYS A 150 -2.43 13.13 6.73
C LYS A 150 -1.53 11.98 7.17
N LYS A 151 -2.14 10.80 7.31
CA LYS A 151 -1.48 9.56 7.75
C LYS A 151 -1.46 8.47 6.69
N TYR A 152 -2.42 8.46 5.76
CA TYR A 152 -2.45 7.49 4.69
C TYR A 152 -2.93 8.15 3.40
N ALA A 153 -2.26 7.89 2.29
CA ALA A 153 -2.68 8.41 1.00
C ALA A 153 -2.50 7.39 -0.12
N PHE A 154 -3.41 7.47 -1.09
CA PHE A 154 -3.52 6.53 -2.20
C PHE A 154 -3.71 7.26 -3.53
N ALA A 155 -3.46 6.54 -4.64
CA ALA A 155 -3.73 7.02 -5.99
C ALA A 155 -4.84 6.22 -6.70
N MET A 156 -5.15 5.01 -6.24
CA MET A 156 -6.23 4.17 -6.80
C MET A 156 -6.97 3.42 -5.71
N SER A 157 -8.27 3.18 -5.91
CA SER A 157 -9.06 2.31 -5.05
C SER A 157 -10.00 1.43 -5.87
N LEU A 158 -10.10 0.16 -5.45
CA LEU A 158 -10.69 -0.94 -6.20
C LEU A 158 -11.43 -1.90 -5.26
N PRO A 159 -12.39 -2.69 -5.78
CA PRO A 159 -12.96 -3.80 -5.03
C PRO A 159 -11.99 -5.00 -5.06
N GLU A 160 -11.89 -5.71 -3.94
CA GLU A 160 -11.14 -6.98 -3.84
C GLU A 160 -11.99 -8.17 -4.33
N TYR A 161 -11.33 -9.22 -4.78
CA TYR A 161 -11.97 -10.51 -5.02
C TYR A 161 -12.31 -11.19 -3.69
N MET A 162 -13.59 -11.22 -3.33
CA MET A 162 -14.06 -11.79 -2.05
C MET A 162 -13.64 -13.25 -1.83
N GLU A 163 -13.41 -14.03 -2.90
CA GLU A 163 -12.89 -15.41 -2.83
C GLU A 163 -11.50 -15.50 -2.16
N THR A 164 -10.78 -14.39 -2.05
CA THR A 164 -9.41 -14.33 -1.51
C THR A 164 -9.37 -13.94 -0.04
N ILE A 165 -10.48 -13.41 0.47
CA ILE A 165 -10.66 -12.85 1.80
C ILE A 165 -12.01 -13.28 2.45
N PRO A 166 -12.53 -14.51 2.26
CA PRO A 166 -13.87 -14.87 2.72
C PRO A 166 -14.09 -14.71 4.22
N SER A 167 -13.06 -14.83 5.06
CA SER A 167 -13.19 -14.61 6.52
C SER A 167 -12.63 -13.28 7.03
N LEU A 168 -11.96 -12.48 6.19
CA LEU A 168 -11.26 -11.25 6.63
C LEU A 168 -12.19 -10.29 7.38
N TRP A 169 -13.39 -10.05 6.84
CA TRP A 169 -14.34 -9.14 7.49
C TRP A 169 -14.87 -9.69 8.80
N ASN A 170 -15.15 -11.00 8.87
CA ASN A 170 -15.64 -11.59 10.12
C ASN A 170 -14.58 -11.47 11.23
N VAL A 171 -13.32 -11.77 10.91
CA VAL A 171 -12.20 -11.59 11.85
C VAL A 171 -12.00 -10.12 12.22
N THR A 172 -12.24 -9.20 11.28
CA THR A 172 -12.21 -7.74 11.56
C THR A 172 -13.33 -7.32 12.51
N ARG A 173 -14.56 -7.82 12.34
CA ARG A 173 -15.66 -7.54 13.27
C ARG A 173 -15.37 -8.05 14.67
N GLU A 174 -14.76 -9.24 14.79
CA GLU A 174 -14.29 -9.76 16.08
C GLU A 174 -13.27 -8.80 16.74
N PHE A 175 -12.38 -8.19 15.95
CA PHE A 175 -11.47 -7.15 16.45
C PHE A 175 -12.24 -5.91 16.92
N MET A 176 -13.22 -5.44 16.14
CA MET A 176 -14.03 -4.27 16.51
C MET A 176 -14.80 -4.49 17.82
N ASP A 177 -15.34 -5.70 18.02
CA ASP A 177 -16.04 -6.10 19.24
C ASP A 177 -15.10 -6.18 20.46
N MET A 178 -13.89 -6.71 20.27
CA MET A 178 -12.90 -6.84 21.34
C MET A 178 -12.21 -5.52 21.70
N TYR A 179 -12.03 -4.64 20.71
CA TYR A 179 -11.26 -3.40 20.85
C TYR A 179 -12.01 -2.16 20.36
N PRO A 180 -13.25 -1.91 20.82
CA PRO A 180 -14.04 -0.75 20.34
C PRO A 180 -13.37 0.59 20.67
N HIS A 181 -12.55 0.63 21.73
CA HIS A 181 -11.78 1.81 22.15
C HIS A 181 -10.59 2.15 21.23
N LEU A 182 -10.25 1.29 20.27
CA LEU A 182 -9.21 1.56 19.26
C LEU A 182 -9.79 2.12 17.96
N LEU A 183 -11.11 2.08 17.78
CA LEU A 183 -11.78 2.64 16.60
C LEU A 183 -11.80 4.17 16.70
N ALA A 184 -11.51 4.85 15.61
CA ALA A 184 -11.59 6.30 15.56
C ALA A 184 -13.07 6.76 15.54
N GLU A 185 -13.40 7.85 16.22
CA GLU A 185 -14.80 8.35 16.31
C GLU A 185 -15.37 8.80 14.95
N ASN A 186 -14.54 9.41 14.10
CA ASN A 186 -14.91 9.88 12.76
C ASN A 186 -14.21 9.05 11.68
N ASN A 187 -14.25 7.73 11.83
CA ASN A 187 -13.61 6.80 10.92
C ASN A 187 -14.36 6.72 9.57
N ALA A 188 -13.78 5.98 8.61
CA ALA A 188 -14.34 5.78 7.28
C ALA A 188 -15.02 4.40 7.12
N LEU A 189 -15.72 3.88 8.14
CA LEU A 189 -16.44 2.60 8.05
C LEU A 189 -17.40 2.58 6.86
N ASP A 190 -18.10 3.69 6.61
CA ASP A 190 -19.02 3.84 5.48
C ASP A 190 -18.33 3.79 4.12
N LEU A 191 -16.99 3.86 4.04
CA LEU A 191 -16.26 3.61 2.79
C LEU A 191 -16.27 2.12 2.44
N ILE A 192 -16.13 1.28 3.46
CA ILE A 192 -15.88 -0.17 3.32
C ILE A 192 -17.11 -1.03 3.64
N SER A 193 -18.20 -0.44 4.11
CA SER A 193 -19.44 -1.12 4.42
C SER A 193 -20.66 -0.29 4.00
N ASP A 194 -21.69 -0.96 3.50
CA ASP A 194 -22.95 -0.37 3.05
C ASP A 194 -24.08 -0.48 4.08
N ASP A 195 -23.84 -1.22 5.16
CA ASP A 195 -24.85 -1.69 6.09
C ASP A 195 -24.41 -1.49 7.55
N GLY A 196 -23.63 -0.43 7.81
CA GLY A 196 -23.21 -0.04 9.15
C GLY A 196 -22.21 -1.01 9.79
N GLY A 197 -21.48 -1.78 8.98
CA GLY A 197 -20.45 -2.72 9.42
C GLY A 197 -20.88 -4.18 9.42
N GLU A 198 -22.11 -4.50 9.01
CA GLU A 198 -22.56 -5.90 8.94
C GLU A 198 -21.79 -6.70 7.87
N SER A 199 -21.53 -6.11 6.71
CA SER A 199 -20.75 -6.71 5.63
C SER A 199 -19.69 -5.78 5.05
N TYR A 200 -18.65 -6.39 4.47
CA TYR A 200 -17.60 -5.70 3.73
C TYR A 200 -17.99 -5.61 2.25
N ASN A 201 -17.97 -4.40 1.71
CA ASN A 201 -18.31 -4.14 0.30
C ASN A 201 -17.12 -4.38 -0.66
N SER A 202 -16.01 -4.91 -0.16
CA SER A 202 -14.74 -5.20 -0.86
C SER A 202 -13.85 -3.99 -1.21
N CYS A 203 -14.28 -2.75 -0.94
CA CYS A 203 -13.51 -1.56 -1.28
C CYS A 203 -12.21 -1.43 -0.51
N HIS A 204 -11.11 -1.22 -1.24
CA HIS A 204 -9.80 -0.98 -0.66
C HIS A 204 -8.96 0.00 -1.51
N PHE A 205 -8.00 0.64 -0.88
CA PHE A 205 -6.93 1.41 -1.51
C PHE A 205 -5.87 0.47 -2.06
N TRP A 206 -5.38 0.72 -3.27
CA TRP A 206 -4.45 -0.18 -3.94
C TRP A 206 -3.00 0.08 -3.50
N SER A 207 -2.52 -0.74 -2.57
CA SER A 207 -1.28 -0.51 -1.78
C SER A 207 0.04 -0.55 -2.56
N ASN A 208 0.07 -0.93 -3.84
CA ASN A 208 1.29 -0.76 -4.66
C ASN A 208 1.70 0.72 -4.79
N PHE A 209 0.74 1.62 -4.61
CA PHE A 209 0.96 3.02 -4.33
C PHE A 209 0.40 3.36 -2.95
N GLU A 210 1.27 3.77 -2.05
CA GLU A 210 0.86 4.36 -0.78
C GLU A 210 1.93 5.34 -0.29
N ILE A 211 1.47 6.50 0.20
CA ILE A 211 2.29 7.44 0.96
C ILE A 211 1.68 7.49 2.35
N ALA A 212 2.41 7.05 3.37
CA ALA A 212 1.82 6.91 4.70
C ALA A 212 2.80 7.20 5.83
N ASP A 213 2.24 7.51 7.00
CA ASP A 213 2.93 7.71 8.27
C ASP A 213 3.26 6.35 8.89
N ALA A 214 4.53 5.95 8.81
CA ALA A 214 5.02 4.71 9.38
C ALA A 214 4.84 4.64 10.90
N ARG A 215 4.77 5.79 11.60
CA ARG A 215 4.54 5.81 13.05
C ARG A 215 3.15 5.32 13.39
N TRP A 216 2.13 5.68 12.61
CA TRP A 216 0.78 5.14 12.77
C TRP A 216 0.73 3.62 12.60
N MET A 217 1.46 3.07 11.63
CA MET A 217 1.54 1.62 11.45
C MET A 217 2.28 0.93 12.61
N ARG A 218 3.24 1.62 13.24
CA ARG A 218 3.94 1.15 14.45
C ARG A 218 3.13 1.34 15.74
N ASP A 219 2.09 2.17 15.72
CA ASP A 219 1.28 2.46 16.90
C ASP A 219 0.47 1.25 17.36
N LYS A 220 0.13 1.25 18.65
CA LYS A 220 -0.57 0.15 19.33
C LYS A 220 -1.84 -0.32 18.60
N ALA A 221 -2.64 0.60 18.07
CA ALA A 221 -3.90 0.26 17.43
C ALA A 221 -3.70 -0.60 16.17
N TYR A 222 -2.81 -0.17 15.28
CA TYR A 222 -2.48 -0.92 14.07
C TYR A 222 -1.81 -2.25 14.40
N GLN A 223 -0.85 -2.25 15.34
CA GLN A 223 -0.18 -3.48 15.76
C GLN A 223 -1.15 -4.49 16.39
N GLN A 224 -2.12 -4.03 17.18
CA GLN A 224 -3.15 -4.90 17.76
C GLN A 224 -4.04 -5.50 16.66
N TYR A 225 -4.41 -4.70 15.66
CA TYR A 225 -5.20 -5.16 14.52
C TYR A 225 -4.43 -6.19 13.68
N PHE A 226 -3.19 -5.89 13.29
CA PHE A 226 -2.34 -6.82 12.54
C PHE A 226 -2.14 -8.14 13.32
N ASN A 227 -1.82 -8.07 14.61
CA ASN A 227 -1.61 -9.27 15.42
C ASN A 227 -2.88 -10.13 15.51
N HIS A 228 -4.06 -9.52 15.61
CA HIS A 228 -5.33 -10.24 15.59
C HIS A 228 -5.54 -10.99 14.28
N LEU A 229 -5.28 -10.32 13.14
CA LEU A 229 -5.35 -10.95 11.82
C LEU A 229 -4.30 -12.07 11.65
N ASP A 230 -3.07 -11.84 12.10
CA ASP A 230 -1.98 -12.80 11.95
C ASP A 230 -2.24 -14.09 12.74
N GLN A 231 -2.84 -13.98 13.93
CA GLN A 231 -3.29 -15.14 14.73
C GLN A 231 -4.43 -15.92 14.07
N ALA A 232 -5.34 -15.23 13.34
CA ALA A 232 -6.39 -15.91 12.58
C ALA A 232 -5.85 -16.71 11.39
N GLY A 233 -4.66 -16.36 10.88
CA GLY A 233 -3.93 -17.15 9.88
C GLY A 233 -4.44 -17.01 8.43
N GLY A 234 -5.34 -16.06 8.16
CA GLY A 234 -5.93 -15.87 6.84
C GLY A 234 -4.95 -15.46 5.74
N PHE A 235 -3.80 -14.88 6.09
CA PHE A 235 -2.68 -14.69 5.14
C PHE A 235 -2.25 -16.00 4.49
N PHE A 236 -2.35 -17.13 5.20
CA PHE A 236 -1.86 -18.42 4.74
C PHE A 236 -2.96 -19.43 4.41
N TYR A 237 -4.04 -19.46 5.19
CA TYR A 237 -5.20 -20.33 4.96
C TYR A 237 -6.13 -19.79 3.88
N GLU A 238 -6.06 -18.48 3.59
CA GLU A 238 -6.72 -17.84 2.47
C GLU A 238 -5.65 -17.17 1.57
N ARG A 239 -5.88 -15.94 1.13
CA ARG A 239 -4.90 -15.13 0.39
C ARG A 239 -5.08 -13.65 0.69
N TRP A 240 -5.17 -13.30 1.97
CA TRP A 240 -5.34 -11.92 2.42
C TRP A 240 -4.22 -11.04 1.88
N GLY A 241 -4.59 -10.08 1.04
CA GLY A 241 -3.69 -9.05 0.53
C GLY A 241 -3.42 -7.98 1.57
N ASP A 242 -2.25 -7.35 1.51
CA ASP A 242 -1.94 -6.17 2.30
C ASP A 242 -2.83 -4.97 1.94
N ALA A 243 -3.27 -4.86 0.68
CA ALA A 243 -4.13 -3.76 0.24
C ALA A 243 -5.47 -3.69 1.01
N PRO A 244 -6.30 -4.75 1.09
CA PRO A 244 -7.50 -4.73 1.94
C PRO A 244 -7.17 -4.61 3.43
N VAL A 245 -6.06 -5.19 3.91
CA VAL A 245 -5.66 -5.09 5.33
C VAL A 245 -5.34 -3.64 5.72
N HIS A 246 -4.48 -2.95 4.96
CA HIS A 246 -4.13 -1.54 5.17
C HIS A 246 -5.37 -0.65 5.07
N SER A 247 -6.25 -0.93 4.11
CA SER A 247 -7.43 -0.12 3.85
C SER A 247 -8.46 -0.24 4.96
N ILE A 248 -8.73 -1.45 5.45
CA ILE A 248 -9.61 -1.66 6.61
C ILE A 248 -9.00 -1.00 7.85
N ALA A 249 -7.69 -1.17 8.08
CA ALA A 249 -7.01 -0.51 9.20
C ALA A 249 -7.13 1.02 9.12
N ALA A 250 -6.86 1.62 7.96
CA ALA A 250 -7.00 3.06 7.75
C ALA A 250 -8.45 3.51 7.96
N ALA A 251 -9.41 2.78 7.38
CA ALA A 251 -10.82 3.12 7.46
C ALA A 251 -11.41 2.99 8.87
N LEU A 252 -10.85 2.16 9.75
CA LEU A 252 -11.36 1.96 11.11
C LEU A 252 -10.57 2.73 12.18
N LEU A 253 -9.25 2.83 12.02
CA LEU A 253 -8.33 3.31 13.04
C LEU A 253 -7.87 4.76 12.83
N LEU A 254 -8.21 5.36 11.69
CA LEU A 254 -7.97 6.78 11.42
C LEU A 254 -9.29 7.53 11.28
N PRO A 255 -9.34 8.79 11.75
CA PRO A 255 -10.31 9.74 11.26
C PRO A 255 -10.20 9.88 9.73
N ILE A 256 -11.33 9.98 9.02
CA ILE A 256 -11.37 10.03 7.55
C ILE A 256 -10.58 11.21 6.98
N ASP A 257 -10.48 12.34 7.69
CA ASP A 257 -9.71 13.52 7.30
C ASP A 257 -8.19 13.30 7.36
N GLN A 258 -7.71 12.20 7.95
CA GLN A 258 -6.30 11.78 7.90
C GLN A 258 -5.98 10.89 6.69
N ILE A 259 -6.98 10.52 5.88
CA ILE A 259 -6.82 9.79 4.62
C ILE A 259 -6.84 10.79 3.47
N HIS A 260 -6.04 10.58 2.43
CA HIS A 260 -5.94 11.50 1.30
C HIS A 260 -5.86 10.78 -0.05
N PHE A 261 -6.52 11.34 -1.06
CA PHE A 261 -6.41 10.90 -2.44
C PHE A 261 -5.48 11.84 -3.22
N PHE A 262 -4.34 11.33 -3.68
CA PHE A 262 -3.41 12.09 -4.52
C PHE A 262 -3.83 12.03 -5.99
N LYS A 263 -4.76 12.92 -6.38
CA LYS A 263 -5.16 13.04 -7.79
C LYS A 263 -4.01 13.53 -8.69
N GLU A 264 -3.11 14.35 -8.15
CA GLU A 264 -2.03 15.01 -8.89
C GLU A 264 -0.95 14.02 -9.36
N ILE A 265 -0.88 12.85 -8.74
CA ILE A 265 0.17 11.86 -9.01
C ILE A 265 -0.33 10.86 -10.07
N GLY A 266 -0.03 11.18 -11.33
CA GLY A 266 -0.25 10.25 -12.43
C GLY A 266 0.56 8.97 -12.24
N TYR A 267 -0.13 7.85 -12.12
CA TYR A 267 0.45 6.58 -11.71
C TYR A 267 -0.17 5.41 -12.46
N PHE A 268 0.65 4.46 -12.87
CA PHE A 268 0.22 3.21 -13.49
C PHE A 268 0.84 2.03 -12.77
N HIS A 269 -0.01 1.04 -12.50
CA HIS A 269 0.42 -0.32 -12.23
C HIS A 269 -0.56 -1.21 -12.98
N ALA A 270 -0.05 -2.16 -13.77
CA ALA A 270 -0.91 -2.92 -14.67
C ALA A 270 -2.09 -3.59 -13.92
N PRO A 271 -3.33 -3.47 -14.43
CA PRO A 271 -3.75 -2.81 -15.67
C PRO A 271 -4.27 -1.37 -15.52
N PHE A 272 -4.20 -0.77 -14.33
CA PHE A 272 -4.96 0.44 -13.99
C PHE A 272 -4.11 1.71 -13.95
N TYR A 273 -4.72 2.81 -14.36
CA TYR A 273 -4.12 4.16 -14.30
C TYR A 273 -4.87 5.03 -13.30
N ASN A 274 -4.14 5.82 -12.53
CA ASN A 274 -4.59 7.13 -12.06
C ASN A 274 -4.03 8.18 -13.02
N CYS A 275 -4.90 8.99 -13.63
CA CYS A 275 -4.48 10.03 -14.55
C CYS A 275 -5.39 11.27 -14.38
N PRO A 276 -4.91 12.36 -13.75
CA PRO A 276 -5.72 13.56 -13.55
C PRO A 276 -6.11 14.18 -14.89
N ALA A 277 -7.32 14.70 -15.04
CA ALA A 277 -7.83 15.25 -16.30
C ALA A 277 -8.04 16.75 -16.28
N GLU A 278 -7.86 17.40 -15.14
CA GLU A 278 -7.90 18.85 -15.10
C GLU A 278 -6.82 19.44 -16.02
N PRO A 279 -7.18 20.39 -16.90
CA PRO A 279 -6.25 20.92 -17.91
C PRO A 279 -4.92 21.40 -17.32
N GLU A 280 -4.95 22.04 -16.15
CA GLU A 280 -3.78 22.55 -15.44
C GLU A 280 -2.85 21.47 -14.88
N LEU A 281 -3.36 20.26 -14.62
CA LEU A 281 -2.54 19.11 -14.24
C LEU A 281 -2.04 18.37 -15.49
N GLN A 282 -2.90 18.23 -16.50
CA GLN A 282 -2.58 17.55 -17.75
C GLN A 282 -1.38 18.14 -18.50
N VAL A 283 -1.11 19.46 -18.38
CA VAL A 283 0.11 20.05 -18.97
C VAL A 283 1.42 19.46 -18.42
N LYS A 284 1.37 18.80 -17.26
CA LYS A 284 2.52 18.13 -16.62
C LYS A 284 2.51 16.62 -16.84
N CYS A 285 1.49 16.08 -17.49
CA CYS A 285 1.23 14.65 -17.60
C CYS A 285 1.37 14.13 -19.04
N HIS A 286 1.62 12.83 -19.19
CA HIS A 286 1.63 12.15 -20.50
C HIS A 286 0.71 10.92 -20.58
N CYS A 287 -0.16 10.72 -19.58
CA CYS A 287 -1.17 9.65 -19.57
C CYS A 287 -2.49 10.10 -20.21
N ASP A 288 -3.31 9.14 -20.65
CA ASP A 288 -4.66 9.41 -21.16
C ASP A 288 -5.69 9.46 -20.01
N PRO A 289 -6.31 10.61 -19.72
CA PRO A 289 -7.28 10.74 -18.64
C PRO A 289 -8.55 9.90 -18.85
N ASN A 290 -8.83 9.44 -20.07
CA ASN A 290 -9.95 8.52 -20.32
C ASN A 290 -9.70 7.10 -19.80
N ARG A 291 -8.44 6.78 -19.47
CA ARG A 291 -8.04 5.49 -18.89
C ARG A 291 -7.99 5.52 -17.36
N ASN A 292 -8.35 6.63 -16.72
CA ASN A 292 -8.30 6.78 -15.27
C ASN A 292 -9.32 5.84 -14.60
N VAL A 293 -8.84 4.82 -13.88
CA VAL A 293 -9.68 3.82 -13.21
C VAL A 293 -10.60 4.45 -12.17
N ASN A 294 -10.21 5.58 -11.59
CA ASN A 294 -11.01 6.23 -10.56
C ASN A 294 -12.34 6.79 -11.10
N ARG A 295 -12.46 6.94 -12.44
CA ARG A 295 -13.71 7.29 -13.14
C ARG A 295 -14.65 6.10 -13.35
N GLU A 296 -14.13 4.88 -13.25
CA GLU A 296 -14.91 3.67 -13.48
C GLU A 296 -15.92 3.45 -12.35
N ARG A 297 -17.09 2.91 -12.69
CA ARG A 297 -18.17 2.67 -11.72
C ARG A 297 -17.74 1.74 -10.57
N MET A 298 -16.80 0.83 -10.84
CA MET A 298 -16.29 -0.10 -9.85
C MET A 298 -15.30 0.54 -8.86
N SER A 299 -14.72 1.71 -9.17
CA SER A 299 -13.78 2.35 -8.27
C SER A 299 -14.45 2.83 -6.98
N CYS A 300 -13.72 2.75 -5.88
CA CYS A 300 -14.18 3.22 -4.57
C CYS A 300 -13.80 4.70 -4.32
N THR A 301 -13.14 5.37 -5.27
CA THR A 301 -12.55 6.70 -5.05
C THR A 301 -13.63 7.77 -4.96
N ASN A 302 -14.68 7.70 -5.79
CA ASN A 302 -15.83 8.60 -5.68
C ASN A 302 -16.50 8.51 -4.32
N ARG A 303 -16.70 7.29 -3.82
CA ARG A 303 -17.28 7.05 -2.50
C ARG A 303 -16.43 7.70 -1.40
N PHE A 304 -15.10 7.53 -1.47
CA PHE A 304 -14.19 8.20 -0.54
C PHE A 304 -14.34 9.73 -0.60
N LEU A 305 -14.30 10.33 -1.78
CA LEU A 305 -14.41 11.79 -1.96
C LEU A 305 -15.74 12.34 -1.43
N GLU A 306 -16.83 11.60 -1.63
CA GLU A 306 -18.15 11.98 -1.10
C GLU A 306 -18.18 12.00 0.43
N LEU A 307 -17.59 10.99 1.08
CA LEU A 307 -17.50 10.87 2.54
C LEU A 307 -16.51 11.87 3.14
N ALA A 308 -15.40 12.15 2.45
CA ALA A 308 -14.39 13.12 2.86
C ALA A 308 -14.84 14.59 2.67
N GLY A 309 -16.02 14.83 2.10
CA GLY A 309 -16.52 16.18 1.82
C GLY A 309 -15.86 16.86 0.62
N GLU A 310 -15.14 16.09 -0.21
CA GLU A 310 -14.38 16.54 -1.38
C GLU A 310 -15.20 16.33 -2.68
N LYS A 311 -16.53 16.48 -2.58
CA LYS A 311 -17.46 16.30 -3.71
C LYS A 311 -17.11 17.23 -4.86
N GLY A 312 -17.02 16.67 -6.06
CA GLY A 312 -16.76 17.43 -7.28
C GLY A 312 -15.28 17.70 -7.56
N MET A 313 -14.35 17.07 -6.83
CA MET A 313 -12.99 16.86 -7.36
C MET A 313 -13.11 15.99 -8.61
N VAL A 314 -13.09 16.64 -9.78
CA VAL A 314 -13.23 16.01 -11.09
C VAL A 314 -11.93 15.27 -11.39
N PHE A 315 -12.03 14.00 -11.78
CA PHE A 315 -10.90 13.21 -12.27
C PHE A 315 -10.32 13.73 -13.55
#